data_AF-A0A9D8QVJ5-F1
#
_entry.id   AF-A0A9D8QVJ5-F1
#
_cell.length_a   1.000
_cell.length_b   1.000
_cell.length_c   1.000
_cell.angle_alpha   90.00
_cell.angle_beta   90.00
_cell.angle_gamma   90.00
#
_symmetry.space_group_name_H-M   'P 1'
#
loop_
_entity.id
_entity.type
_entity.pdbx_description
1 polymer ?
#
loop_
_entity_poly.entity_id
_entity_poly.type
_entity_poly.pdbx_seq_one_letter_code
_entity_poly.pdbx_strand_id
1 'polypeptide(L)'
;EYAGLRTCAAMHACGAGETLCGFGCLGCGDCVEACQFGAISIDAETGLPVVDEEKCTACGACVKACPRSIIELRKRGPKGRRVFVSCMNKDKGAVARKACQAACIGCGKCQKECQFEAITISSALSYIDPAKCRLCRKCVEVCPTKAIHAVNFPAPKPVAPTTPTIQP
;
A
#
# COMPACT_ATOMS: atom_id res chain seq x y z
N GLU A 1 28.81 15.11 -16.04
CA GLU A 1 27.89 15.33 -14.90
C GLU A 1 27.76 14.02 -14.14
N TYR A 2 28.09 13.99 -12.84
CA TYR A 2 28.03 12.77 -12.04
C TYR A 2 26.59 12.57 -11.55
N ALA A 3 25.80 11.78 -12.28
CA ALA A 3 24.56 11.24 -11.77
C ALA A 3 24.93 10.20 -10.71
N GLY A 4 25.03 10.62 -9.44
CA GLY A 4 25.35 9.72 -8.33
C GLY A 4 24.43 8.49 -8.31
N LEU A 5 24.82 7.45 -7.56
CA LEU A 5 24.05 6.20 -7.46
C LEU A 5 22.66 6.45 -6.86
N ARG A 6 21.68 6.82 -7.69
CA ARG A 6 20.28 6.99 -7.30
C ARG A 6 19.58 5.63 -7.34
N THR A 7 20.04 4.72 -6.48
CA THR A 7 19.43 3.40 -6.27
C THR A 7 18.71 3.37 -4.92
N CYS A 8 17.69 2.53 -4.80
CA CYS A 8 16.95 2.31 -3.57
C CYS A 8 17.91 1.84 -2.47
N ALA A 9 18.90 1.01 -2.81
CA ALA A 9 19.91 0.53 -1.86
C ALA A 9 20.75 1.66 -1.26
N ALA A 10 21.27 2.57 -2.10
CA ALA A 10 22.06 3.70 -1.64
C ALA A 10 21.20 4.67 -0.80
N MET A 11 19.99 4.97 -1.27
CA MET A 11 19.07 5.87 -0.59
C MET A 11 18.54 5.29 0.73
N HIS A 12 18.40 3.97 0.83
CA HIS A 12 18.05 3.29 2.08
C HIS A 12 19.18 3.37 3.12
N ALA A 13 20.44 3.27 2.68
CA ALA A 13 21.59 3.42 3.57
C ALA A 13 21.68 4.84 4.18
N CYS A 14 21.22 5.86 3.45
CA CYS A 14 21.11 7.23 3.96
C CYS A 14 19.87 7.47 4.86
N GLY A 15 19.06 6.44 5.13
CA GLY A 15 17.89 6.52 5.99
C GLY A 15 16.60 6.79 5.22
N ALA A 16 15.97 7.95 5.45
CA ALA A 16 14.66 8.28 4.90
C ALA A 16 14.68 8.66 3.40
N GLY A 17 15.86 8.94 2.85
CA GLY A 17 16.04 9.40 1.48
C GLY A 17 15.43 10.79 1.28
N GLU A 18 14.81 11.01 0.12
CA GLU A 18 14.12 12.26 -0.23
C GLU A 18 12.74 12.40 0.45
N THR A 19 12.25 11.33 1.09
CA THR A 19 10.93 11.30 1.72
C THR A 19 11.02 11.45 3.24
N LEU A 20 10.03 12.07 3.87
CA LEU A 20 9.98 12.17 5.33
C LEU A 20 9.65 10.82 6.00
N CYS A 21 9.25 9.80 5.23
CA CYS A 21 8.90 8.47 5.71
C CYS A 21 10.07 7.49 5.54
N GLY A 22 10.65 7.03 6.64
CA GLY A 22 11.73 6.02 6.63
C GLY A 22 11.35 4.65 6.05
N PHE A 23 10.05 4.36 5.97
CA PHE A 23 9.50 3.07 5.53
C PHE A 23 8.83 3.13 4.15
N GLY A 24 8.75 4.32 3.53
CA GLY A 24 8.04 4.51 2.27
C GLY A 24 8.79 3.97 1.05
N CYS A 25 8.18 4.05 -0.13
CA CYS A 25 8.94 3.88 -1.37
C CYS A 25 9.91 5.05 -1.56
N LEU A 26 11.10 4.78 -2.09
CA LEU A 26 12.12 5.78 -2.42
C LEU A 26 12.01 6.32 -3.85
N GLY A 27 11.25 5.64 -4.72
CA GLY A 27 11.05 6.05 -6.12
C GLY A 27 12.26 5.85 -7.04
N CYS A 28 13.35 5.22 -6.58
CA CYS A 28 14.59 5.09 -7.38
C CYS A 28 14.52 4.04 -8.51
N GLY A 29 13.54 3.12 -8.49
CA GLY A 29 13.32 2.21 -9.60
C GLY A 29 14.06 0.86 -9.58
N ASP A 30 14.73 0.46 -8.50
CA ASP A 30 15.40 -0.87 -8.42
C ASP A 30 14.44 -2.03 -8.70
N CYS A 31 13.15 -1.87 -8.37
CA CYS A 31 12.12 -2.86 -8.69
C CYS A 31 11.80 -2.95 -10.19
N VAL A 32 11.97 -1.86 -10.95
CA VAL A 32 11.85 -1.82 -12.42
C VAL A 32 13.03 -2.54 -13.05
N GLU A 33 14.25 -2.22 -12.63
CA GLU A 33 15.48 -2.87 -13.12
C GLU A 33 15.51 -4.37 -12.82
N ALA A 34 15.01 -4.79 -11.65
CA ALA A 34 14.90 -6.20 -11.29
C ALA A 34 13.84 -6.98 -12.10
N CYS A 35 12.92 -6.28 -12.79
CA CYS A 35 11.84 -6.93 -13.50
C CYS A 35 12.24 -7.33 -14.93
N GLN A 36 12.62 -8.60 -15.11
CA GLN A 36 12.99 -9.17 -16.42
C GLN A 36 11.85 -9.18 -17.45
N PHE A 37 10.60 -8.99 -17.00
CA PHE A 37 9.41 -9.01 -17.85
C PHE A 37 8.90 -7.60 -18.21
N GLY A 38 9.54 -6.54 -17.70
CA GLY A 38 9.08 -5.16 -17.90
C GLY A 38 7.67 -4.91 -17.36
N ALA A 39 7.29 -5.59 -16.28
CA ALA A 39 5.96 -5.52 -15.67
C ALA A 39 5.83 -4.41 -14.62
N ILE A 40 6.90 -3.69 -14.29
CA ILE A 40 6.89 -2.61 -13.29
C ILE A 40 7.39 -1.34 -13.94
N SER A 41 6.70 -0.23 -13.71
CA SER A 41 7.09 1.11 -14.14
C SER A 41 6.91 2.11 -13.00
N ILE A 42 7.78 3.11 -12.89
CA ILE A 42 7.56 4.21 -11.93
C ILE A 42 6.61 5.22 -12.58
N ASP A 43 5.53 5.51 -11.88
CA ASP A 43 4.61 6.57 -12.26
C ASP A 43 5.23 7.94 -11.95
N ALA A 44 5.24 8.85 -12.94
CA ALA A 44 5.92 10.14 -12.83
C ALA A 44 5.18 11.13 -11.92
N GLU A 45 3.87 10.97 -11.74
CA GLU A 45 3.05 11.88 -10.92
C GLU A 45 3.15 11.53 -9.44
N THR A 46 3.07 10.24 -9.12
CA THR A 46 3.09 9.74 -7.75
C THR A 46 4.48 9.36 -7.27
N GLY A 47 5.43 9.12 -8.18
CA GLY A 47 6.76 8.58 -7.86
C GLY A 47 6.73 7.14 -7.33
N LEU A 48 5.62 6.43 -7.51
CA LEU A 48 5.41 5.08 -6.99
C LEU A 48 5.47 4.03 -8.11
N PRO A 49 5.92 2.79 -7.80
CA PRO A 49 5.91 1.70 -8.76
C PRO A 49 4.48 1.22 -9.03
N VAL A 50 4.11 1.21 -10.31
CA VAL A 50 2.89 0.63 -10.86
C VAL A 50 3.24 -0.72 -11.48
N VAL A 51 2.41 -1.72 -11.23
CA VAL A 51 2.61 -3.09 -11.73
C VAL A 51 1.56 -3.41 -12.78
N ASP A 52 2.02 -3.79 -13.96
CA ASP A 52 1.23 -4.36 -15.04
C ASP A 52 0.92 -5.84 -14.71
N GLU A 53 -0.36 -6.13 -14.45
CA GLU A 53 -0.82 -7.46 -14.07
C GLU A 53 -0.82 -8.47 -15.22
N GLU A 54 -0.80 -8.01 -16.47
CA GLU A 54 -0.77 -8.89 -17.64
C GLU A 54 0.63 -9.44 -17.86
N LYS A 55 1.66 -8.63 -17.61
CA LYS A 55 3.07 -9.02 -17.74
C LYS A 55 3.66 -9.66 -16.49
N CYS A 56 3.07 -9.42 -15.32
CA CYS A 56 3.62 -9.91 -14.05
C CYS A 56 3.44 -11.42 -13.86
N THR A 57 4.55 -12.16 -13.91
CA THR A 57 4.62 -13.62 -13.71
C THR A 57 4.73 -14.04 -12.24
N ALA A 58 4.71 -13.09 -11.30
CA ALA A 58 4.85 -13.35 -9.86
C ALA A 58 6.19 -14.03 -9.45
N CYS A 59 7.28 -13.76 -10.18
CA CYS A 59 8.60 -14.35 -9.91
C CYS A 59 9.27 -13.89 -8.60
N GLY A 60 8.86 -12.75 -8.04
CA GLY A 60 9.38 -12.22 -6.77
C GLY A 60 10.72 -11.49 -6.83
N ALA A 61 11.25 -11.22 -8.02
CA ALA A 61 12.49 -10.44 -8.17
C ALA A 61 12.37 -9.03 -7.53
N CYS A 62 11.24 -8.35 -7.72
CA CYS A 62 10.98 -7.04 -7.13
C CYS A 62 10.92 -7.04 -5.60
N VAL A 63 10.45 -8.13 -4.99
CA VAL A 63 10.40 -8.29 -3.53
C VAL A 63 11.81 -8.35 -2.96
N LYS A 64 12.72 -9.09 -3.61
CA LYS A 64 14.13 -9.20 -3.21
C LYS A 64 14.91 -7.91 -3.46
N ALA A 65 14.60 -7.20 -4.54
CA ALA A 65 15.28 -5.97 -4.91
C ALA A 65 14.92 -4.78 -4.01
N CYS A 66 13.77 -4.81 -3.35
CA CYS A 66 13.35 -3.71 -2.48
C CYS A 66 14.05 -3.78 -1.11
N PRO A 67 14.98 -2.87 -0.77
CA PRO A 67 15.70 -2.91 0.50
C PRO A 67 14.79 -2.59 1.70
N ARG A 68 13.66 -1.90 1.47
CA ARG A 68 12.66 -1.58 2.50
C ARG A 68 11.57 -2.65 2.66
N SER A 69 11.62 -3.74 1.88
CA SER A 69 10.66 -4.86 1.94
C SER A 69 9.18 -4.42 1.91
N ILE A 70 8.87 -3.38 1.13
CA ILE A 70 7.49 -2.83 1.02
C ILE A 70 6.62 -3.62 0.03
N ILE A 71 7.25 -4.38 -0.87
CA ILE A 71 6.57 -5.15 -1.91
C ILE A 71 6.34 -6.57 -1.38
N GLU A 72 5.08 -7.00 -1.36
CA GLU A 72 4.68 -8.35 -0.96
C GLU A 72 3.94 -9.05 -2.11
N LEU A 73 4.30 -10.29 -2.39
CA LEU A 73 3.58 -11.14 -3.33
C LEU A 73 2.27 -11.62 -2.70
N ARG A 74 1.15 -11.16 -3.24
CA ARG A 74 -0.20 -11.63 -2.88
C ARG A 74 -0.80 -12.45 -4.00
N LYS A 75 -1.47 -13.56 -3.65
CA LYS A 75 -2.23 -14.38 -4.60
C LYS A 75 -3.30 -13.52 -5.28
N ARG A 76 -3.50 -13.75 -6.59
CA ARG A 76 -4.60 -13.11 -7.33
C ARG A 76 -5.92 -13.65 -6.77
N GLY A 77 -6.72 -12.78 -6.16
CA GLY A 77 -8.05 -13.13 -5.69
C GLY A 77 -9.02 -13.44 -6.85
N PRO A 78 -10.26 -13.86 -6.57
CA PRO A 78 -11.25 -14.11 -7.60
C PRO A 78 -11.46 -12.85 -8.46
N LYS A 79 -11.27 -12.96 -9.78
CA LYS A 79 -11.28 -11.83 -10.75
C LYS A 79 -10.18 -10.77 -10.51
N GLY A 80 -9.03 -11.15 -9.98
CA GLY A 80 -7.90 -10.23 -9.75
C GLY A 80 -8.09 -9.23 -8.60
N ARG A 81 -9.18 -9.36 -7.83
CA ARG A 81 -9.53 -8.45 -6.72
C ARG A 81 -8.58 -8.62 -5.54
N ARG A 82 -8.12 -7.50 -4.96
CA ARG A 82 -7.25 -7.50 -3.78
C ARG A 82 -7.56 -6.31 -2.88
N VAL A 83 -7.46 -6.54 -1.57
CA VAL A 83 -7.53 -5.50 -0.55
C VAL A 83 -6.26 -5.59 0.28
N PHE A 84 -5.57 -4.47 0.45
CA PHE A 84 -4.31 -4.40 1.18
C PHE A 84 -4.12 -3.02 1.81
N VAL A 85 -3.25 -2.96 2.82
CA VAL A 85 -2.83 -1.71 3.44
C VAL A 85 -1.62 -1.20 2.66
N SER A 86 -1.67 0.04 2.17
CA SER A 86 -0.58 0.63 1.37
C SER A 86 0.54 1.22 2.23
N CYS A 87 0.26 1.51 3.50
CA CYS A 87 1.27 1.96 4.45
C CYS A 87 2.09 0.76 4.97
N MET A 88 3.40 0.98 5.19
CA MET A 88 4.31 0.03 5.85
C MET A 88 5.01 0.67 7.07
N ASN A 89 4.56 1.86 7.48
CA ASN A 89 5.18 2.59 8.58
C ASN A 89 4.85 1.90 9.92
N LYS A 90 5.89 1.63 10.72
CA LYS A 90 5.82 1.00 12.04
C LYS A 90 5.93 2.01 13.20
N ASP A 91 6.09 3.29 12.87
CA ASP A 91 6.09 4.38 13.85
C ASP A 91 4.71 4.56 14.48
N LYS A 92 4.70 5.16 15.67
CA LYS A 92 3.45 5.56 16.33
C LYS A 92 2.65 6.47 15.40
N GLY A 93 1.33 6.27 15.36
CA GLY A 93 0.44 6.99 14.43
C GLY A 93 0.57 8.51 14.43
N ALA A 94 0.89 9.13 15.57
CA ALA A 94 1.13 10.57 15.66
C ALA A 94 2.39 11.02 14.89
N VAL A 95 3.45 10.21 14.89
CA VAL A 95 4.68 10.47 14.13
C VAL A 95 4.45 10.16 12.65
N ALA A 96 3.84 9.01 12.36
CA ALA A 96 3.54 8.61 10.99
C ALA A 96 2.66 9.64 10.25
N ARG A 97 1.69 10.25 10.95
CA ARG A 97 0.80 11.28 10.39
C ARG A 97 1.49 12.62 10.11
N LYS A 98 2.58 12.93 10.81
CA LYS A 98 3.43 14.09 10.47
C LYS A 98 4.16 13.87 9.16
N ALA A 99 4.55 12.62 8.87
CA ALA A 99 5.23 12.26 7.63
C ALA A 99 4.28 12.04 6.44
N CYS A 100 3.10 11.47 6.68
CA CYS A 100 2.15 11.14 5.61
C CYS A 100 0.69 11.20 6.11
N GLN A 101 -0.15 11.93 5.38
CA GLN A 101 -1.58 12.06 5.69
C GLN A 101 -2.36 10.74 5.49
N ALA A 102 -1.91 9.91 4.55
CA ALA A 102 -2.47 8.59 4.25
C ALA A 102 -1.85 7.45 5.08
N ALA A 103 -1.05 7.77 6.12
CA ALA A 103 -0.43 6.76 6.95
C ALA A 103 -1.47 5.91 7.71
N CYS A 104 -1.18 4.62 7.88
CA CYS A 104 -1.90 3.82 8.86
C CYS A 104 -1.50 4.29 10.26
N ILE A 105 -2.49 4.56 11.11
CA ILE A 105 -2.28 4.99 12.50
C ILE A 105 -2.60 3.89 13.52
N GLY A 106 -2.90 2.66 13.04
CA GLY A 106 -3.17 1.52 13.92
C GLY A 106 -4.46 1.63 14.76
N CYS A 107 -5.44 2.41 14.31
CA CYS A 107 -6.63 2.74 15.12
C CYS A 107 -7.59 1.59 15.46
N GLY A 108 -7.40 0.37 14.93
CA GLY A 108 -8.26 -0.78 15.27
C GLY A 108 -9.62 -0.84 14.57
N LYS A 109 -10.07 0.23 13.89
CA LYS A 109 -11.41 0.27 13.28
C LYS A 109 -11.62 -0.82 12.22
N CYS A 110 -10.62 -1.04 11.36
CA CYS A 110 -10.67 -2.08 10.34
C CYS A 110 -10.73 -3.49 10.94
N GLN A 111 -9.97 -3.74 12.02
CA GLN A 111 -9.99 -5.02 12.73
C GLN A 111 -11.37 -5.31 13.34
N LYS A 112 -11.98 -4.33 14.00
CA LYS A 112 -13.32 -4.46 14.60
C LYS A 112 -14.41 -4.71 13.56
N GLU A 113 -14.31 -4.10 12.39
CA GLU A 113 -15.29 -4.27 11.31
C GLU A 113 -15.14 -5.62 10.58
N CYS A 114 -14.00 -6.29 10.73
CA CYS A 114 -13.73 -7.55 10.04
C CYS A 114 -14.39 -8.74 10.74
N GLN A 115 -15.52 -9.19 10.22
CA GLN A 115 -16.24 -10.39 10.70
C GLN A 115 -15.46 -11.72 10.53
N PHE A 116 -14.36 -11.71 9.80
CA PHE A 116 -13.54 -12.91 9.51
C PHE A 116 -12.19 -12.89 10.23
N GLU A 117 -11.96 -11.91 11.11
CA GLU A 117 -10.70 -11.76 11.86
C GLU A 117 -9.44 -11.82 10.97
N ALA A 118 -9.56 -11.31 9.75
CA ALA A 118 -8.50 -11.34 8.74
C ALA A 118 -7.48 -10.22 8.92
N ILE A 119 -7.71 -9.29 9.86
CA ILE A 119 -6.88 -8.10 10.05
C ILE A 119 -6.17 -8.20 11.40
N THR A 120 -4.85 -8.20 11.37
CA THR A 120 -3.99 -8.14 12.55
C THR A 120 -3.37 -6.76 12.66
N ILE A 121 -3.15 -6.28 13.88
CA ILE A 121 -2.51 -4.99 14.13
C ILE A 121 -1.24 -5.26 14.92
N SER A 122 -0.11 -4.81 14.39
CA SER A 122 1.20 -4.91 15.03
C SER A 122 1.92 -3.58 14.88
N SER A 123 2.42 -3.03 15.99
CA SER A 123 3.24 -1.80 16.00
C SER A 123 2.61 -0.64 15.22
N ALA A 124 1.36 -0.31 15.54
CA ALA A 124 0.57 0.75 14.88
C ALA A 124 0.31 0.54 13.36
N LEU A 125 0.63 -0.63 12.81
CA LEU A 125 0.36 -1.00 11.42
C LEU A 125 -0.68 -2.12 11.35
N SER A 126 -1.69 -1.94 10.49
CA SER A 126 -2.66 -2.98 10.19
C SER A 126 -2.17 -3.86 9.04
N TYR A 127 -2.24 -5.17 9.19
CA TYR A 127 -1.94 -6.16 8.16
C TYR A 127 -3.19 -6.96 7.84
N ILE A 128 -3.48 -7.14 6.56
CA ILE A 128 -4.64 -7.90 6.08
C ILE A 128 -4.13 -9.23 5.53
N ASP A 129 -4.53 -10.33 6.17
CA ASP A 129 -4.23 -11.68 5.71
C ASP A 129 -5.09 -12.02 4.47
N PRO A 130 -4.48 -12.25 3.30
CA PRO A 130 -5.20 -12.56 2.07
C PRO A 130 -5.89 -13.93 2.10
N ALA A 131 -5.46 -14.88 2.95
CA ALA A 131 -6.08 -16.20 3.05
C ALA A 131 -7.43 -16.17 3.77
N LYS A 132 -7.57 -15.30 4.77
CA LYS A 132 -8.80 -15.12 5.55
C LYS A 132 -9.73 -14.07 4.96
N CYS A 133 -9.19 -13.09 4.25
CA CYS A 133 -9.99 -12.00 3.69
C CYS A 133 -10.96 -12.48 2.60
N ARG A 134 -12.26 -12.22 2.79
CA ARG A 134 -13.32 -12.49 1.79
C ARG A 134 -13.61 -11.32 0.84
N LEU A 135 -12.75 -10.29 0.80
CA LEU A 135 -12.83 -9.15 -0.13
C LEU A 135 -14.15 -8.34 -0.04
N CYS A 136 -14.66 -8.11 1.17
CA CYS A 136 -15.92 -7.41 1.44
C CYS A 136 -15.86 -5.87 1.35
N ARG A 137 -14.65 -5.27 1.24
CA ARG A 137 -14.38 -3.82 1.17
C ARG A 137 -14.80 -2.93 2.35
N LYS A 138 -15.53 -3.43 3.35
CA LYS A 138 -15.93 -2.66 4.56
C LYS A 138 -14.77 -1.97 5.28
N CYS A 139 -13.59 -2.61 5.29
CA CYS A 139 -12.38 -2.03 5.88
C CYS A 139 -11.89 -0.75 5.18
N VAL A 140 -12.15 -0.58 3.89
CA VAL A 140 -11.79 0.63 3.13
C VAL A 140 -12.68 1.80 3.55
N GLU A 141 -13.97 1.54 3.75
CA GLU A 141 -14.97 2.56 4.11
C GLU A 141 -14.74 3.11 5.52
N VAL A 142 -14.38 2.23 6.47
CA VAL A 142 -14.16 2.63 7.87
C VAL A 142 -12.78 3.29 8.10
N CYS A 143 -11.86 3.23 7.14
CA CYS A 143 -10.49 3.73 7.32
C CYS A 143 -10.44 5.27 7.24
N PRO A 144 -10.19 5.99 8.35
CA PRO A 144 -10.21 7.46 8.34
C PRO A 144 -9.07 8.08 7.53
N THR A 145 -7.95 7.37 7.39
CA THR A 145 -6.78 7.83 6.63
C THR A 145 -6.75 7.31 5.20
N LYS A 146 -7.75 6.50 4.79
CA LYS A 146 -7.80 5.85 3.48
C LYS A 146 -6.53 5.06 3.12
N ALA A 147 -5.80 4.57 4.14
CA ALA A 147 -4.57 3.80 3.97
C ALA A 147 -4.80 2.39 3.36
N ILE A 148 -6.05 1.93 3.31
CA ILE A 148 -6.44 0.61 2.80
C ILE A 148 -6.99 0.79 1.38
N HIS A 149 -6.35 0.13 0.42
CA HIS A 149 -6.72 0.21 -0.99
C HIS A 149 -7.39 -1.09 -1.46
N ALA A 150 -8.39 -0.94 -2.32
CA ALA A 150 -9.10 -2.01 -2.99
C ALA A 150 -8.86 -1.89 -4.50
N VAL A 151 -8.23 -2.90 -5.11
CA VAL A 151 -7.88 -2.93 -6.53
C VAL A 151 -8.73 -3.95 -7.30
N ASN A 152 -8.99 -3.67 -8.58
CA ASN A 152 -9.76 -4.52 -9.51
C ASN A 152 -11.18 -4.84 -9.09
N PHE A 153 -11.78 -3.94 -8.31
CA PHE A 153 -13.19 -4.02 -8.01
C PHE A 153 -13.99 -3.20 -9.03
N PRO A 154 -15.21 -3.63 -9.39
CA PRO A 154 -16.09 -2.79 -10.20
C PRO A 154 -16.29 -1.46 -9.49
N ALA A 155 -16.32 -0.39 -10.30
CA ALA A 155 -16.56 0.96 -9.83
C ALA A 155 -17.76 0.95 -8.88
N PRO A 156 -17.63 1.52 -7.67
CA PRO A 156 -18.78 1.64 -6.78
C PRO A 156 -19.89 2.38 -7.55
N LYS A 157 -21.11 1.84 -7.54
CA LYS A 157 -22.26 2.59 -8.06
C LYS A 157 -22.28 3.94 -7.32
N PRO A 158 -22.42 5.07 -8.03
CA PRO A 158 -22.49 6.36 -7.37
C PRO A 158 -23.66 6.32 -6.38
N VAL A 159 -23.33 6.39 -5.09
CA VAL A 159 -24.34 6.53 -4.05
C VAL A 159 -24.76 7.98 -4.09
N ALA A 160 -26.02 8.24 -4.41
CA ALA A 160 -26.58 9.59 -4.38
C ALA A 160 -26.29 10.21 -3.00
N PRO A 161 -25.89 11.49 -2.93
CA PRO A 161 -25.61 12.15 -1.67
C PRO A 161 -26.88 12.10 -0.80
N THR A 162 -26.83 11.34 0.29
CA THR A 162 -27.87 11.40 1.32
C THR A 162 -27.75 12.74 2.00
N THR A 163 -28.59 13.69 1.57
CA THR A 163 -28.79 14.96 2.26
C THR A 163 -29.00 14.66 3.75
N PRO A 164 -28.24 15.27 4.67
CA PRO A 164 -28.47 15.07 6.09
C PRO A 164 -29.87 15.57 6.42
N THR A 165 -30.76 14.66 6.79
CA THR A 165 -32.07 14.98 7.36
C THR A 165 -31.81 15.72 8.67
N ILE A 166 -31.92 17.04 8.64
CA ILE A 166 -32.01 17.88 9.84
C ILE A 166 -33.29 17.44 10.54
N GLN A 167 -33.14 16.68 11.63
CA GLN A 167 -34.26 16.38 12.53
C GLN A 167 -34.50 17.59 13.44
N PRO A 168 -35.76 17.90 13.76
CA PRO A 168 -36.18 19.15 14.40
C PRO A 168 -35.64 19.38 15.80
#